data_AF-A0AAU5LFF3-F1
#
_entry.id   AF-A0AAU5LFF3-F1
#
_cell.length_a   1.000
_cell.length_b   1.000
_cell.length_c   1.000
_cell.angle_alpha   90.00
_cell.angle_beta   90.00
_cell.angle_gamma   90.00
#
_symmetry.space_group_name_H-M   'P 1'
#
loop_
_entity.id
_entity.type
_entity.pdbx_description
1 polymer ?
#
loop_
_entity_poly.entity_id
_entity_poly.type
_entity_poly.pdbx_seq_one_letter_code
_entity_poly.pdbx_strand_id
1 'polypeptide(L)'
;MSAVVNQDRRERAVVRLHPDVKQRAEYWAQRRGYTSVNEYMAEAVDEKIRRENLDYDLPTLEIARLNQLVDEVKALSTNSANLERVVTQGFDSLIGLTRGDNYLLDAEDGEL
;
A
#
# COMPACT_ATOMS: atom_id res chain seq x y z
N MET A 1 17.67 34.65 29.83
CA MET A 1 17.59 33.23 30.23
C MET A 1 16.12 32.83 30.26
N SER A 2 15.56 32.42 29.11
CA SER A 2 14.18 31.94 29.06
C SER A 2 14.10 30.54 29.65
N ALA A 3 13.30 30.38 30.69
CA ALA A 3 12.96 29.10 31.26
C ALA A 3 12.22 28.26 30.20
N VAL A 4 12.77 27.10 29.86
CA VAL A 4 12.06 26.06 29.12
C VAL A 4 10.99 25.53 30.05
N VAL A 5 9.74 25.96 29.81
CA VAL A 5 8.56 25.43 30.50
C VAL A 5 8.35 24.01 30.01
N ASN A 6 8.83 23.03 30.78
CA ASN A 6 8.48 21.63 30.58
C ASN A 6 7.07 21.40 31.17
N GLN A 7 6.04 21.69 30.37
CA GLN A 7 4.65 21.41 30.71
C GLN A 7 4.23 20.06 30.10
N ASP A 8 4.72 18.96 30.68
CA ASP A 8 4.04 17.66 30.53
C ASP A 8 2.82 17.64 31.49
N ARG A 9 1.86 18.54 31.24
CA ARG A 9 0.69 18.74 32.09
C ARG A 9 -0.33 17.65 31.77
N ARG A 10 -0.16 16.48 32.38
CA ARG A 10 -1.13 15.37 32.26
C ARG A 10 -2.42 15.70 33.00
N GLU A 11 -3.52 15.76 32.27
CA GLU A 11 -4.85 15.96 32.84
C GLU A 11 -5.52 14.63 33.18
N ARG A 12 -6.23 14.58 34.31
CA ARG A 12 -6.94 13.37 34.75
C ARG A 12 -8.34 13.35 34.17
N ALA A 13 -8.64 12.31 33.39
CA ALA A 13 -9.99 12.02 32.91
C ALA A 13 -10.54 10.78 33.61
N VAL A 14 -11.81 10.81 34.01
CA VAL A 14 -12.52 9.64 34.55
C VAL A 14 -13.39 9.07 33.43
N VAL A 15 -13.09 7.84 33.00
CA VAL A 15 -13.79 7.17 31.90
C VAL A 15 -14.60 6.00 32.43
N ARG A 16 -15.82 5.81 31.92
CA ARG A 16 -16.65 4.63 32.21
C ARG A 16 -16.45 3.60 31.11
N LEU A 17 -16.02 2.41 31.49
CA LEU A 17 -15.81 1.28 30.59
C LEU A 17 -16.73 0.13 30.97
N HIS A 18 -17.14 -0.65 29.97
CA HIS A 18 -17.77 -1.94 30.21
C HIS A 18 -16.80 -2.86 30.96
N PRO A 19 -17.24 -3.68 31.94
CA PRO A 19 -16.37 -4.53 32.75
C PRO A 19 -15.44 -5.42 31.92
N ASP A 20 -15.94 -6.01 30.83
CA ASP A 20 -15.12 -6.87 29.95
C ASP A 20 -14.05 -6.08 29.20
N VAL A 21 -14.34 -4.84 28.81
CA VAL A 21 -13.38 -3.96 28.12
C VAL A 21 -12.29 -3.53 29.10
N LYS A 22 -12.65 -3.26 30.36
CA LYS A 22 -11.69 -2.96 31.42
C LYS A 22 -10.72 -4.12 31.65
N GLN A 23 -11.22 -5.36 31.77
CA GLN A 23 -10.37 -6.54 31.92
C GLN A 23 -9.45 -6.76 30.71
N ARG A 24 -9.96 -6.55 29.50
CA ARG A 24 -9.13 -6.64 28.28
C ARG A 24 -8.07 -5.55 28.23
N ALA A 25 -8.38 -4.33 28.65
CA ALA A 25 -7.42 -3.24 28.73
C ALA A 25 -6.31 -3.54 29.75
N GLU A 26 -6.66 -4.09 30.91
CA GLU A 26 -5.70 -4.57 31.91
C GLU A 26 -4.77 -5.66 31.34
N TYR A 27 -5.34 -6.65 30.66
CA TYR A 27 -4.58 -7.73 30.02
C TYR A 27 -3.58 -7.21 28.99
N TRP A 28 -4.02 -6.32 28.09
CA TRP A 28 -3.15 -5.77 27.04
C TRP A 28 -2.13 -4.78 27.59
N ALA A 29 -2.47 -4.01 28.62
CA ALA A 29 -1.53 -3.13 29.31
C ALA A 29 -0.37 -3.92 29.91
N GLN A 30 -0.67 -5.04 30.60
CA GLN A 30 0.37 -5.93 31.13
C GLN A 30 1.19 -6.59 30.03
N ARG A 31 0.53 -7.12 28.98
CA ARG A 31 1.20 -7.82 27.88
C ARG A 31 2.15 -6.92 27.08
N ARG A 32 1.83 -5.63 26.97
CA ARG A 32 2.66 -4.64 26.27
C ARG A 32 3.65 -3.91 27.18
N GLY A 33 3.67 -4.20 28.48
CA GLY A 33 4.65 -3.66 29.43
C GLY A 33 4.34 -2.24 29.93
N TYR A 34 3.09 -1.79 29.89
CA TYR A 34 2.71 -0.48 30.43
C TYR A 34 2.75 -0.47 31.96
N THR A 35 3.18 0.66 32.53
CA THR A 35 3.25 0.84 33.99
C THR A 35 1.86 0.93 34.63
N SER A 36 0.86 1.41 33.88
CA SER A 36 -0.52 1.45 34.34
C SER A 36 -1.52 1.29 33.19
N VAL A 37 -2.72 0.81 33.52
CA VAL A 37 -3.85 0.74 32.58
C VAL A 37 -4.23 2.13 32.06
N ASN A 38 -4.04 3.17 32.88
CA ASN A 38 -4.34 4.54 32.49
C ASN A 38 -3.43 5.05 31.37
N GLU A 39 -2.14 4.67 31.38
CA GLU A 39 -1.22 5.01 30.29
C GLU A 39 -1.61 4.28 29.00
N TYR A 40 -1.97 3.00 29.10
CA TYR A 40 -2.49 2.24 27.95
C TYR A 40 -3.78 2.86 27.39
N MET A 41 -4.68 3.32 28.26
CA MET A 41 -5.92 3.99 27.84
C MET A 41 -5.66 5.36 27.20
N ALA A 42 -4.71 6.13 27.72
CA ALA A 42 -4.32 7.42 27.13
C ALA A 42 -3.75 7.23 25.72
N GLU A 43 -2.82 6.28 25.54
CA GLU A 43 -2.26 6.00 24.22
C GLU A 43 -3.30 5.46 23.23
N ALA A 44 -4.24 4.63 23.70
CA ALA A 44 -5.33 4.14 22.86
C ALA A 44 -6.26 5.29 22.40
N VAL A 45 -6.47 6.31 23.24
CA VAL A 45 -7.23 7.52 22.86
C VAL A 45 -6.45 8.34 21.82
N ASP A 46 -5.14 8.54 22.01
CA ASP A 46 -4.30 9.25 21.03
C ASP A 46 -4.22 8.50 19.69
N GLU A 47 -4.14 7.18 19.72
CA GLU A 47 -4.23 6.35 18.52
C GLU A 47 -5.59 6.55 17.84
N LYS A 48 -6.70 6.52 18.58
CA LYS A 48 -8.05 6.73 18.04
C LYS A 48 -8.22 8.12 17.43
N ILE A 49 -7.65 9.16 18.03
CA ILE A 49 -7.67 10.54 17.50
C ILE A 49 -6.85 10.63 16.20
N ARG A 50 -5.65 10.04 16.15
CA ARG A 50 -4.84 9.98 14.90
C ARG A 50 -5.59 9.28 13.77
N ARG A 51 -6.25 8.16 14.11
CA ARG A 51 -7.13 7.40 13.21
C ARG A 51 -8.31 8.23 12.71
N GLU A 52 -8.87 9.13 13.51
CA GLU A 52 -9.98 10.00 13.07
C GLU A 52 -9.50 11.20 12.25
N ASN A 53 -8.28 11.68 12.51
CA ASN A 53 -7.63 12.74 11.71
C ASN A 53 -7.17 12.26 10.32
N LEU A 54 -7.47 11.00 9.94
CA LEU A 54 -7.00 10.36 8.71
C LEU A 54 -5.47 10.31 8.57
N ASP A 55 -4.74 10.62 9.64
CA ASP A 55 -3.28 10.61 9.74
C ASP A 55 -2.82 9.22 10.15
N TYR A 56 -3.24 8.22 9.36
CA TYR A 56 -2.80 6.85 9.53
C TYR A 56 -1.40 6.72 8.94
N ASP A 57 -0.41 6.44 9.81
CA ASP A 57 0.77 5.71 9.37
C ASP A 57 0.29 4.36 8.85
N LEU A 58 0.18 4.23 7.52
CA LEU A 58 -0.11 2.96 6.86
C LEU A 58 0.93 1.95 7.36
N PRO A 59 0.52 0.87 8.07
CA PRO A 59 1.45 -0.16 8.49
C PRO A 59 2.20 -0.69 7.27
N THR A 60 3.48 -1.02 7.47
CA THR A 60 4.41 -1.45 6.39
C THR A 60 3.84 -2.55 5.49
N LEU A 61 2.96 -3.41 6.03
CA LEU A 61 2.29 -4.47 5.28
C LEU A 61 1.26 -3.95 4.26
N GLU A 62 0.52 -2.89 4.59
CA GLU A 62 -0.47 -2.29 3.70
C GLU A 62 0.23 -1.56 2.56
N ILE A 63 1.33 -0.86 2.85
CA ILE A 63 2.22 -0.26 1.84
C ILE A 63 2.81 -1.35 0.93
N ALA A 64 3.31 -2.45 1.51
CA ALA A 64 3.87 -3.56 0.74
C ALA A 64 2.81 -4.20 -0.18
N ARG A 65 1.58 -4.38 0.30
CA ARG A 65 0.47 -4.89 -0.50
C ARG A 65 0.05 -3.91 -1.60
N LEU A 66 0.07 -2.61 -1.33
CA LEU A 66 -0.20 -1.59 -2.34
C LEU A 66 0.87 -1.59 -3.44
N ASN A 67 2.15 -1.70 -3.05
CA ASN A 67 3.25 -1.80 -4.00
C ASN A 67 3.14 -3.06 -4.87
N GLN A 68 2.75 -4.20 -4.30
CA GLN A 68 2.47 -5.42 -5.07
C GLN A 68 1.37 -5.19 -6.11
N LEU A 69 0.26 -4.54 -5.76
CA LEU A 69 -0.81 -4.22 -6.70
C LEU A 69 -0.33 -3.30 -7.83
N VAL A 70 0.50 -2.30 -7.52
CA VAL A 70 1.08 -1.41 -8.54
C VAL A 70 1.97 -2.19 -9.51
N ASP A 71 2.76 -3.13 -9.01
CA ASP A 71 3.62 -3.97 -9.84
C ASP A 71 2.81 -4.93 -10.71
N GLU A 72 1.73 -5.52 -10.18
CA GLU A 72 0.80 -6.35 -10.96
C GLU A 72 0.12 -5.55 -12.09
N VAL A 73 -0.31 -4.32 -11.83
CA VAL A 73 -0.91 -3.45 -12.85
C VAL A 73 0.10 -3.10 -13.96
N LYS A 74 1.36 -2.85 -13.60
CA LYS A 74 2.43 -2.62 -14.60
C LYS A 74 2.70 -3.86 -15.45
N ALA A 75 2.72 -5.04 -14.83
CA ALA A 75 2.87 -6.30 -15.54
C ALA A 75 1.70 -6.53 -16.51
N LEU A 76 0.46 -6.26 -16.07
CA LEU A 76 -0.73 -6.35 -16.91
C LEU A 76 -0.67 -5.39 -18.11
N SER A 77 -0.28 -4.14 -17.88
CA SER A 77 -0.12 -3.14 -18.96
C SER A 77 0.92 -3.58 -19.99
N THR A 78 2.05 -4.11 -19.53
CA THR A 78 3.11 -4.64 -20.41
C THR A 78 2.63 -5.83 -21.23
N ASN A 79 1.89 -6.75 -20.60
CA ASN A 79 1.29 -7.90 -21.29
C ASN A 79 0.27 -7.46 -22.34
N SER A 80 -0.56 -6.46 -22.04
CA SER A 80 -1.52 -5.88 -23.00
C SER A 80 -0.79 -5.28 -24.20
N ALA A 81 0.28 -4.51 -24.00
CA ALA A 81 1.05 -3.91 -25.08
C ALA A 81 1.76 -4.97 -25.95
N ASN A 82 2.23 -6.06 -25.33
CA ASN A 82 2.82 -7.17 -26.08
C ASN A 82 1.77 -7.91 -26.91
N LEU A 83 0.57 -8.11 -26.36
CA LEU A 83 -0.52 -8.76 -27.06
C LEU A 83 -1.01 -7.91 -28.25
N GLU A 84 -1.07 -6.58 -28.08
CA GLU A 84 -1.33 -5.65 -29.17
C GLU A 84 -0.29 -5.78 -30.28
N ARG A 85 1.01 -5.79 -29.95
CA ARG A 85 2.09 -5.95 -30.94
C ARG A 85 1.99 -7.28 -31.71
N VAL A 86 1.72 -8.38 -31.02
CA VAL A 86 1.58 -9.71 -31.64
C VAL A 86 0.35 -9.74 -32.55
N VAL A 87 -0.75 -9.12 -32.15
CA VAL A 87 -1.97 -9.03 -32.96
C VAL A 87 -1.71 -8.20 -34.21
N THR A 88 -1.05 -7.04 -34.11
CA THR A 88 -0.68 -6.22 -35.28
C THR A 88 0.24 -6.99 -36.23
N GLN A 89 1.30 -7.61 -35.71
CA GLN A 89 2.22 -8.43 -36.53
C GLN A 89 1.53 -9.64 -37.18
N GLY A 90 0.60 -10.26 -36.47
CA GLY A 90 -0.21 -11.36 -36.99
C GLY A 90 -1.14 -10.91 -38.12
N PHE A 91 -1.79 -9.74 -37.96
CA PHE A 91 -2.61 -9.15 -39.02
C PHE A 91 -1.78 -8.70 -40.22
N ASP A 92 -0.61 -8.10 -40.02
CA ASP A 92 0.31 -7.72 -41.11
C ASP A 92 0.77 -8.96 -41.89
N SER A 93 1.09 -10.06 -41.19
CA SER A 93 1.45 -11.34 -41.80
C SER A 93 0.29 -11.95 -42.60
N LEU A 94 -0.93 -11.91 -42.07
CA LEU A 94 -2.13 -12.38 -42.78
C LEU A 94 -2.48 -11.52 -44.01
N ILE A 95 -2.26 -10.21 -43.93
CA ILE A 95 -2.42 -9.30 -45.06
C ILE A 95 -1.35 -9.58 -46.13
N GLY A 96 -0.09 -9.80 -45.73
CA GLY A 96 0.97 -10.22 -46.64
C GLY A 96 0.64 -11.54 -47.35
N LEU A 97 0.17 -12.54 -46.59
CA LEU A 97 -0.26 -13.85 -47.09
C LEU A 97 -1.39 -13.74 -48.13
N THR A 98 -2.37 -12.87 -47.86
CA THR A 98 -3.56 -12.72 -48.71
C THR A 98 -3.34 -11.80 -49.91
N ARG A 99 -2.36 -10.88 -49.85
CA ARG A 99 -1.94 -10.06 -50.98
C ARG A 99 -1.00 -10.79 -51.95
N GLY A 100 -0.44 -11.93 -51.52
CA GLY A 100 0.49 -12.73 -52.31
C GLY A 100 1.93 -12.20 -52.28
N ASP A 101 2.25 -11.26 -51.36
CA ASP A 101 3.62 -10.80 -51.15
C ASP A 101 4.38 -11.84 -50.33
N ASN A 102 5.38 -12.43 -50.97
CA ASN A 102 6.25 -13.41 -50.37
C ASN A 102 7.20 -12.72 -49.39
N TYR A 103 6.91 -12.79 -48.08
CA TYR A 103 7.79 -12.30 -46.99
C TYR A 103 9.19 -12.93 -46.98
N LEU A 104 9.45 -13.94 -47.84
CA LEU A 104 10.77 -14.53 -48.05
C LEU A 104 11.59 -13.85 -49.17
N LEU A 105 11.03 -12.89 -49.91
CA LEU A 105 11.73 -12.21 -51.02
C LEU A 105 12.19 -10.78 -50.69
N ASP A 106 11.85 -10.24 -49.52
CA ASP A 106 12.24 -8.86 -49.13
C ASP A 106 13.41 -8.83 -48.12
N ALA A 107 14.04 -9.99 -47.87
CA ALA A 107 15.23 -10.11 -47.04
C ALA A 107 16.40 -10.66 -47.88
N GLU A 108 16.91 -9.83 -48.79
CA GLU A 108 18.27 -9.83 -49.36
C GLU A 108 18.22 -9.22 -50.78
N ASP A 109 18.08 -7.90 -50.88
CA ASP A 109 18.75 -7.21 -51.98
C ASP A 109 19.77 -6.26 -51.37
N GLY A 110 21.04 -6.63 -51.59
CA GLY A 110 22.18 -6.04 -50.93
C GLY A 110 22.45 -4.63 -51.42
N GLU A 111 22.65 -3.71 -50.49
CA GLU A 111 23.39 -2.48 -50.74
C GLU A 111 24.74 -2.53 -50.04
N LEU A 112 25.77 -2.42 -50.88
CA LEU A 112 27.17 -2.09 -50.55
C LEU A 112 27.29 -0.66 -50.03
#